data_AF-A0A7W1F6I6-F1
#
_entry.id   AF-A0A7W1F6I6-F1
#
_cell.length_a   1.000
_cell.length_b   1.000
_cell.length_c   1.000
_cell.angle_alpha   90.00
_cell.angle_beta   90.00
_cell.angle_gamma   90.00
#
_symmetry.space_group_name_H-M   'P 1'
#
loop_
_entity.id
_entity.type
_entity.pdbx_description
1 polymer ?
#
loop_
_entity_poly.entity_id
_entity_poly.type
_entity_poly.pdbx_seq_one_letter_code
_entity_poly.pdbx_strand_id
1 'polypeptide(L)' 'VTVVLRAGADAGPALGGARLALVGACGVPIAKACAPGPIERSFAPDRKAVKAYAPVAERFRALYPVLKPFFS' A
#
# COMPACT_ATOMS: atom_id res chain seq x y z
N VAL A 1 8.23 3.27 -9.86
CA VAL A 1 6.88 3.47 -9.30
C VAL A 1 7.01 4.41 -8.11
N THR A 2 6.26 5.51 -8.10
CA THR A 2 6.22 6.45 -6.98
C THR A 2 5.22 5.93 -5.96
N VAL A 3 5.60 5.86 -4.68
CA VAL A 3 4.71 5.41 -3.60
C VAL A 3 4.07 6.62 -2.95
N VAL A 4 2.75 6.65 -2.87
CA VAL A 4 2.00 7.78 -2.32
C VAL A 4 1.32 7.36 -1.03
N LEU A 5 1.68 8.01 0.08
CA LEU A 5 0.99 7.89 1.36
C LEU A 5 -0.17 8.89 1.37
N ARG A 6 -1.39 8.38 1.60
CA ARG A 6 -2.60 9.19 1.70
C ARG A 6 -3.04 9.25 3.16
N ALA A 7 -3.50 10.42 3.59
CA ALA A 7 -4.04 10.59 4.92
C ALA A 7 -5.25 9.66 5.14
N GLY A 8 -5.33 9.04 6.31
CA GLY A 8 -6.41 8.11 6.66
C GLY A 8 -6.23 6.68 6.16
N ALA A 9 -5.05 6.34 5.59
CA ALA A 9 -4.70 4.95 5.28
C ALA A 9 -4.68 4.07 6.53
N ASP A 10 -4.38 4.63 7.70
CA ASP A 10 -4.33 3.92 8.99
C ASP A 10 -5.70 3.49 9.51
N ALA A 11 -6.79 4.12 9.03
CA ALA A 11 -8.14 3.75 9.44
C ALA A 11 -8.59 2.39 8.88
N GLY A 12 -7.87 1.86 7.89
CA GLY A 12 -7.93 0.47 7.44
C GLY A 12 -9.35 -0.01 7.08
N PRO A 13 -9.70 -1.28 7.40
CA PRO A 13 -10.96 -1.88 6.98
C PRO A 13 -12.19 -1.27 7.67
N ALA A 14 -12.06 -0.66 8.85
CA ALA A 14 -13.16 -0.02 9.55
C ALA A 14 -13.70 1.20 8.79
N LEU A 15 -12.81 2.02 8.19
CA LEU A 15 -13.20 3.10 7.29
C LEU A 15 -13.91 2.57 6.04
N GLY A 16 -13.48 1.41 5.52
CA GLY A 16 -14.14 0.73 4.42
C GLY A 16 -15.59 0.37 4.74
N GLY A 17 -15.84 -0.21 5.92
CA GLY A 17 -17.20 -0.53 6.39
C GLY A 17 -18.09 0.70 6.51
N ALA A 18 -17.59 1.80 7.08
CA ALA A 18 -18.34 3.05 7.19
C ALA A 18 -18.66 3.65 5.81
N ARG A 19 -17.75 3.56 4.84
CA ARG A 19 -18.00 4.01 3.46
C ARG A 19 -19.07 3.18 2.76
N LEU A 20 -19.08 1.86 2.97
CA LEU A 20 -20.14 0.99 2.45
C LEU A 20 -21.50 1.35 3.04
N ALA A 21 -21.57 1.66 4.33
CA ALA A 21 -22.79 2.15 4.98
C ALA A 21 -23.26 3.49 4.38
N LEU A 22 -22.36 4.43 4.07
CA LEU A 22 -22.72 5.69 3.40
C LEU A 22 -23.30 5.48 2.00
N VAL A 23 -22.80 4.50 1.25
CA VAL A 23 -23.35 4.17 -0.07
C VAL A 23 -24.73 3.53 0.06
N GLY A 24 -24.87 2.52 0.94
CA GLY A 24 -26.11 1.76 1.08
C GLY A 24 -27.22 2.49 1.81
N ALA A 25 -26.91 3.25 2.87
CA ALA A 25 -27.91 3.90 3.72
C ALA A 25 -28.19 5.35 3.30
N CYS A 26 -27.19 6.08 2.79
CA CYS A 26 -27.32 7.49 2.44
C CYS A 26 -27.39 7.74 0.93
N GLY A 27 -27.30 6.69 0.10
CA GLY A 27 -27.35 6.81 -1.36
C GLY A 27 -26.20 7.62 -1.96
N VAL A 28 -25.10 7.79 -1.21
CA VAL A 28 -23.95 8.58 -1.69
C VAL A 28 -23.30 7.84 -2.87
N PRO A 29 -23.01 8.52 -4.00
CA PRO A 29 -22.32 7.91 -5.11
C PRO A 29 -20.98 7.31 -4.68
N ILE A 30 -20.68 6.10 -5.15
CA ILE A 30 -19.44 5.37 -4.82
C ILE A 30 -18.20 6.21 -5.09
N ALA A 31 -18.20 6.98 -6.19
CA ALA A 31 -17.09 7.87 -6.55
C ALA A 31 -16.79 8.92 -5.47
N LYS A 32 -17.80 9.35 -4.71
CA LYS A 32 -17.68 10.32 -3.62
C LYS A 32 -17.36 9.64 -2.28
N ALA A 33 -17.99 8.50 -2.00
CA ALA A 33 -17.77 7.75 -0.75
C ALA A 33 -16.36 7.13 -0.69
N CYS A 34 -15.86 6.61 -1.81
CA CYS A 34 -14.56 5.95 -1.92
C CYS A 34 -13.46 6.85 -2.50
N ALA A 35 -13.65 8.17 -2.47
CA ALA A 35 -12.65 9.11 -2.95
C ALA A 35 -11.31 8.91 -2.20
N PRO A 36 -10.17 8.91 -2.92
CA PRO A 36 -8.86 8.84 -2.29
C PRO A 36 -8.68 10.04 -1.36
N GLY A 37 -8.19 9.79 -0.14
CA GLY A 37 -7.84 10.86 0.78
C GLY A 37 -6.73 11.77 0.24
N PRO A 38 -6.52 12.94 0.86
CA PRO A 38 -5.46 13.86 0.48
C PRO A 38 -4.10 13.17 0.56
N ILE A 39 -3.21 13.51 -0.37
CA ILE A 39 -1.85 12.99 -0.40
C ILE A 39 -1.08 13.64 0.75
N GLU A 40 -0.59 12.82 1.67
CA GLU A 40 0.21 13.29 2.79
C GLU A 40 1.69 13.34 2.43
N ARG A 41 2.20 12.26 1.80
CA ARG A 41 3.59 12.19 1.34
C ARG A 41 3.70 11.40 0.05
N SER A 42 4.68 11.75 -0.77
CA SER A 42 5.02 11.04 -1.99
C SER A 42 6.50 10.67 -1.97
N PHE A 43 6.79 9.40 -2.14
CA PHE A 43 8.14 8.85 -2.15
C PHE A 43 8.52 8.47 -3.57
N ALA A 44 9.41 9.27 -4.15
CA ALA A 44 10.00 8.98 -5.44
C ALA A 44 11.19 8.02 -5.27
N PRO A 45 11.35 7.01 -6.15
CA PRO A 45 12.49 6.11 -6.07
C PRO A 45 13.79 6.86 -6.37
N ASP A 46 14.73 6.83 -5.42
CA ASP A 46 16.09 7.32 -5.66
C ASP A 46 16.84 6.35 -6.57
N ARG A 47 17.25 6.84 -7.74
CA ARG A 47 17.97 6.06 -8.76
C ARG A 47 19.28 5.45 -8.24
N LYS A 48 19.96 6.09 -7.29
CA LYS A 48 21.20 5.55 -6.70
C LYS A 48 20.89 4.39 -5.77
N ALA A 49 19.89 4.55 -4.91
CA ALA A 49 19.41 3.48 -4.03
C ALA A 49 18.89 2.29 -4.84
N VAL A 50 18.12 2.50 -5.90
CA VAL A 50 17.61 1.41 -6.76
C VAL A 50 18.74 0.55 -7.32
N LYS A 51 19.85 1.16 -7.77
CA LYS A 51 21.02 0.43 -8.26
C LYS A 51 21.72 -0.36 -7.14
N ALA A 52 21.83 0.23 -5.95
CA ALA A 52 22.45 -0.43 -4.80
C ALA A 52 21.62 -1.61 -4.27
N TYR A 53 20.28 -1.51 -4.31
CA TYR A 53 19.38 -2.56 -3.81
C TYR A 53 19.15 -3.71 -4.80
N ALA A 54 19.43 -3.52 -6.09
CA ALA A 54 19.25 -4.57 -7.11
C ALA A 54 19.94 -5.91 -6.75
N PRO A 55 21.25 -5.95 -6.45
CA PRO A 55 21.92 -7.21 -6.09
C PRO A 55 21.45 -7.77 -4.73
N VAL A 56 21.01 -6.92 -3.81
CA VAL A 56 20.49 -7.34 -2.50
C VAL A 56 19.14 -8.04 -2.67
N ALA A 57 18.27 -7.49 -3.52
CA ALA A 57 16.98 -8.08 -3.82
C ALA A 57 17.11 -9.45 -4.49
N GLU A 58 18.08 -9.64 -5.39
CA GLU A 58 18.36 -10.94 -6.00
C GLU A 58 18.83 -11.98 -4.98
N ARG A 59 19.76 -11.60 -4.10
CA ARG A 59 20.22 -12.47 -3.01
C ARG A 59 19.07 -12.89 -2.10
N PHE A 60 18.23 -11.94 -1.71
CA PHE A 60 17.06 -12.25 -0.89
C PHE A 60 16.10 -13.22 -1.59
N ARG A 61 15.80 -12.99 -2.87
CA ARG A 61 14.92 -13.88 -3.66
C ARG A 61 15.46 -15.28 -3.81
N ALA A 62 16.78 -15.45 -3.91
CA ALA A 62 17.42 -16.76 -3.98
C ALA A 62 17.42 -17.49 -2.64
N LEU A 63 17.63 -16.77 -1.53
CA LEU A 63 17.72 -17.35 -0.18
C LEU A 63 16.35 -17.65 0.44
N TYR A 64 15.35 -16.81 0.18
CA TYR A 64 14.02 -16.94 0.76
C TYR A 64 13.37 -18.32 0.57
N PRO A 65 13.33 -18.94 -0.64
CA PRO A 65 12.73 -20.27 -0.81
C PRO A 65 13.54 -21.39 -0.12
N VAL A 66 14.85 -21.23 0.03
CA VAL A 66 15.72 -22.22 0.71
C VAL A 66 15.49 -22.19 2.22
N LEU A 67 15.30 -20.99 2.78
CA LEU A 67 15.09 -20.81 4.22
C LEU A 67 13.63 -21.04 4.64
N LYS A 68 12.66 -20.80 3.75
CA LYS A 68 11.22 -20.93 4.05
C LYS A 68 10.81 -22.24 4.73
N PRO A 69 11.32 -23.44 4.36
CA PRO A 69 10.99 -24.70 5.03
C PRO A 69 11.45 -24.79 6.49
N PHE A 70 12.41 -23.96 6.91
CA PHE A 70 12.96 -23.97 8.27
C PHE A 70 12.28 -22.96 9.21
N PHE A 71 11.39 -22.12 8.68
CA PHE A 71 10.68 -21.07 9.41
C PHE A 71 9.15 -21.22 9.33
N SER A 72 8.64 -22.45 9.11
CA SER A 72 7.21 -22.76 9.19
C SER A 72 6.83 -23.31 10.56
#